data_AF-A0A2A4MJM4-F1
#
_entry.id   AF-A0A2A4MJM4-F1
#
_cell.length_a   1.000
_cell.length_b   1.000
_cell.length_c   1.000
_cell.angle_alpha   90.00
_cell.angle_beta   90.00
_cell.angle_gamma   90.00
#
_symmetry.space_group_name_H-M   'P 1'
#
loop_
_entity.id
_entity.type
_entity.pdbx_description
1 polymer ?
#
loop_
_entity_poly.entity_id
_entity_poly.type
_entity_poly.pdbx_seq_one_letter_code
_entity_poly.pdbx_strand_id
1 'polypeptide(L)'
;MEIKTILKSSIIVLFYFLITACGQNDCRFGIDIAADQLRLADTINDNNKTYYLYTRTTGWTDKIVFFELYDKKPEFDPCTYQPDIKKLYMIDYDDFPEYPERKYVEKMILQPDQPEKLKIIYTTDKTKGVENVYDVKFTR
;
A
#
# COMPACT_ATOMS: atom_id res chain seq x y z
N MET A 1 37.53 -29.95 41.70
CA MET A 1 36.39 -29.00 41.65
C MET A 1 35.88 -29.00 40.23
N GLU A 2 34.75 -29.66 40.02
CA GLU A 2 34.36 -30.26 38.75
C GLU A 2 33.78 -29.26 37.75
N ILE A 3 34.08 -29.52 36.48
CA ILE A 3 33.76 -28.80 35.23
C ILE A 3 32.28 -28.38 35.08
N LYS A 4 31.37 -28.92 35.91
CA LYS A 4 29.92 -28.64 35.88
C LYS A 4 29.54 -27.20 36.22
N THR A 5 30.31 -26.48 37.03
CA THR A 5 29.96 -25.11 37.44
C THR A 5 30.27 -24.09 36.36
N ILE A 6 31.34 -24.30 35.59
CA ILE A 6 31.77 -23.40 34.50
C ILE A 6 30.80 -23.46 33.32
N LEU A 7 30.25 -24.66 33.03
CA LEU A 7 29.29 -24.85 31.94
C LEU A 7 27.95 -24.13 32.19
N LYS A 8 27.51 -24.04 33.44
CA LYS A 8 26.24 -23.37 33.82
C LYS A 8 26.33 -21.85 33.73
N SER A 9 27.48 -21.27 34.08
CA SER A 9 27.67 -19.81 34.07
C SER A 9 27.82 -19.25 32.64
N SER A 10 28.38 -20.02 31.70
CA SER A 10 28.51 -19.57 30.31
C SER A 10 27.19 -19.49 29.54
N ILE A 11 26.19 -20.32 29.89
CA ILE A 11 24.86 -20.28 29.25
C ILE A 11 24.10 -19.01 29.65
N ILE A 12 24.24 -18.56 30.90
CA ILE A 12 23.52 -17.38 31.40
C ILE A 12 24.03 -16.11 30.72
N VAL A 13 25.34 -15.97 30.53
CA VAL A 13 25.93 -14.80 29.83
C VAL A 13 25.54 -14.76 28.36
N LEU A 14 25.43 -15.92 27.69
CA LEU A 14 25.00 -16.00 26.30
C LEU A 14 23.54 -15.55 26.10
N PHE A 15 22.66 -15.80 27.09
CA PHE A 15 21.26 -15.35 27.04
C PHE A 15 21.10 -13.84 27.27
N TYR A 16 21.98 -13.19 28.03
CA TYR A 16 21.90 -11.75 28.26
C TYR A 16 22.30 -10.89 27.05
N PHE A 17 23.11 -11.42 26.12
CA PHE A 17 23.44 -10.71 24.88
C PHE A 17 22.34 -10.77 23.80
N LEU A 18 21.36 -11.67 23.94
CA LEU A 18 20.26 -11.81 22.98
C LEU A 18 19.10 -10.83 23.23
N ILE A 19 19.04 -10.18 24.39
CA ILE A 19 17.94 -9.25 24.75
C ILE A 19 18.23 -7.77 24.45
N THR A 20 19.46 -7.40 24.09
CA THR A 20 19.83 -6.00 23.81
C THR A 20 19.83 -5.61 22.32
N ALA A 21 19.33 -6.47 21.43
CA ALA A 21 19.31 -6.21 19.99
C ALA A 21 17.96 -5.71 19.43
N CYS A 22 17.03 -5.29 20.28
CA CYS A 22 15.86 -4.51 19.84
C CYS A 22 16.17 -3.01 19.97
N GLY A 23 16.95 -2.49 19.02
CA GLY A 23 17.05 -1.06 18.80
C GLY A 23 15.68 -0.53 18.40
N GLN A 24 15.18 0.47 19.13
CA GLN A 24 13.81 0.97 19.05
C GLN A 24 13.46 1.72 17.74
N ASN A 25 14.36 1.73 16.75
CA ASN A 25 14.26 2.55 15.54
C ASN A 25 14.52 1.78 14.24
N ASP A 26 14.56 0.45 14.29
CA ASP A 26 14.81 -0.38 13.12
C ASP A 26 13.50 -1.11 12.79
N CYS A 27 12.74 -0.65 11.78
CA CYS A 27 11.71 -1.47 11.13
C CYS A 27 12.38 -2.66 10.39
N ARG A 28 13.26 -3.43 11.07
CA ARG A 28 14.04 -4.56 10.58
C ARG A 28 13.25 -5.86 10.51
N PHE A 29 11.93 -5.79 10.66
CA PHE A 29 11.03 -6.77 10.05
C PHE A 29 10.74 -6.45 8.57
N GLY A 30 11.42 -5.46 7.98
CA GLY A 30 11.48 -5.20 6.55
C GLY A 30 12.65 -5.91 5.88
N ILE A 31 12.66 -7.24 5.90
CA ILE A 31 13.27 -7.94 4.76
C ILE A 31 12.27 -7.73 3.61
N ASP A 32 12.77 -7.32 2.45
CA ASP A 32 12.12 -6.94 1.19
C ASP A 32 11.08 -7.93 0.59
N ILE A 33 10.25 -8.62 1.39
CA ILE A 33 9.55 -9.82 0.92
C ILE A 33 8.05 -9.61 0.64
N ALA A 34 7.39 -8.56 1.16
CA ALA A 34 6.25 -7.90 0.50
C ALA A 34 5.78 -6.68 1.32
N ALA A 35 6.47 -5.55 1.16
CA ALA A 35 5.90 -4.31 1.63
C ALA A 35 4.74 -3.94 0.71
N ASP A 36 3.55 -3.75 1.27
CA ASP A 36 2.47 -3.02 0.63
C ASP A 36 3.08 -1.77 -0.03
N GLN A 37 3.01 -1.67 -1.36
CA GLN A 37 3.52 -0.49 -2.04
C GLN A 37 2.41 0.53 -2.12
N LEU A 38 2.70 1.73 -1.66
CA LEU A 38 1.77 2.83 -1.75
C LEU A 38 2.39 3.99 -2.52
N ARG A 39 1.68 4.46 -3.55
CA ARG A 39 2.15 5.53 -4.43
C ARG A 39 1.04 6.53 -4.65
N LEU A 40 1.37 7.82 -4.56
CA LEU A 40 0.45 8.88 -4.98
C LEU A 40 0.36 8.83 -6.51
N ALA A 41 -0.82 8.57 -7.02
CA ALA A 41 -1.09 8.52 -8.46
C ALA A 41 -1.41 9.92 -9.00
N ASP A 42 -2.35 10.63 -8.36
CA ASP A 42 -2.75 11.98 -8.80
C ASP A 42 -3.43 12.78 -7.68
N THR A 43 -3.58 14.09 -7.92
CA THR A 43 -4.35 15.00 -7.06
C THR A 43 -5.27 15.87 -7.88
N ILE A 44 -6.49 16.10 -7.40
CA ILE A 44 -7.44 17.00 -8.04
C ILE A 44 -8.05 17.96 -7.03
N ASN A 45 -8.26 19.21 -7.44
CA ASN A 45 -9.06 20.15 -6.68
C ASN A 45 -10.48 20.21 -7.26
N ASP A 46 -11.47 20.00 -6.41
CA ASP A 46 -12.89 20.12 -6.71
C ASP A 46 -13.58 20.90 -5.59
N ASN A 47 -14.30 21.97 -5.95
CA ASN A 47 -15.04 22.82 -5.00
C ASN A 47 -14.23 23.26 -3.76
N ASN A 48 -12.99 23.71 -3.99
CA ASN A 48 -12.06 24.17 -2.95
C ASN A 48 -11.62 23.07 -1.97
N LYS A 49 -11.78 21.79 -2.36
CA LYS A 49 -11.30 20.63 -1.64
C LYS A 49 -10.32 19.85 -2.51
N THR A 50 -9.18 19.48 -1.94
CA THR A 50 -8.18 18.66 -2.64
C THR A 50 -8.38 17.20 -2.31
N TYR A 51 -8.44 16.37 -3.35
CA TYR A 51 -8.51 14.93 -3.26
C TYR A 51 -7.20 14.31 -3.72
N TYR A 52 -6.83 13.22 -3.07
CA TYR A 52 -5.57 12.51 -3.29
C TYR A 52 -5.90 11.07 -3.67
N LEU A 53 -5.41 10.66 -4.84
CA LEU A 53 -5.56 9.31 -5.33
C LEU A 53 -4.25 8.56 -5.10
N TYR A 54 -4.33 7.44 -4.41
CA TYR A 54 -3.21 6.54 -4.21
C TYR A 54 -3.49 5.18 -4.85
N THR A 55 -2.44 4.55 -5.36
CA THR A 55 -2.43 3.14 -5.73
C THR A 55 -1.76 2.36 -4.61
N ARG A 56 -2.47 1.40 -4.03
CA ARG A 56 -1.92 0.43 -3.07
C ARG A 56 -1.75 -0.91 -3.75
N THR A 57 -0.56 -1.48 -3.72
CA THR A 57 -0.32 -2.87 -4.15
C THR A 57 -0.08 -3.71 -2.92
N THR A 58 -0.88 -4.75 -2.74
CA THR A 58 -0.73 -5.72 -1.63
C THR A 58 -0.48 -7.11 -2.20
N GLY A 59 0.12 -7.99 -1.40
CA GLY A 59 0.34 -9.38 -1.79
C GLY A 59 1.76 -9.69 -2.25
N TRP A 60 2.15 -10.95 -2.06
CA TRP A 60 3.51 -11.44 -2.25
C TRP A 60 3.67 -12.03 -3.66
N THR A 61 2.94 -13.11 -3.93
CA THR A 61 2.94 -13.82 -5.22
C THR A 61 1.91 -13.20 -6.16
N ASP A 62 0.67 -13.12 -5.69
CA ASP A 62 -0.44 -12.50 -6.40
C ASP A 62 -0.60 -11.08 -5.87
N LYS A 63 -0.27 -10.12 -6.73
CA LYS A 63 -0.35 -8.69 -6.39
C LYS A 63 -1.73 -8.17 -6.74
N ILE A 64 -2.42 -7.64 -5.74
CA ILE A 64 -3.70 -6.97 -5.89
C ILE A 64 -3.44 -5.47 -5.80
N VAL A 65 -3.99 -4.72 -6.75
CA VAL A 65 -3.86 -3.26 -6.79
C VAL A 65 -5.19 -2.65 -6.36
N PHE A 66 -5.15 -1.68 -5.45
CA PHE A 66 -6.31 -0.92 -5.03
C PHE A 66 -6.12 0.54 -5.37
N PHE A 67 -7.22 1.21 -5.73
CA PHE A 67 -7.27 2.66 -5.75
C PHE A 67 -7.87 3.17 -4.46
N GLU A 68 -7.12 4.02 -3.76
CA GLU A 68 -7.52 4.63 -2.50
C GLU A 68 -7.71 6.13 -2.69
N LEU A 69 -8.89 6.62 -2.35
CA LEU A 69 -9.22 8.04 -2.39
C LEU A 69 -9.17 8.63 -0.99
N TYR A 70 -8.48 9.75 -0.85
CA TYR A 70 -8.43 10.53 0.39
C TYR A 70 -8.85 11.96 0.13
N ASP A 71 -9.42 12.59 1.15
CA ASP A 71 -9.92 13.97 1.10
C ASP A 71 -9.01 14.95 1.86
N LYS A 72 -7.88 14.43 2.34
CA LYS A 72 -6.72 15.09 2.94
C LYS A 72 -5.48 14.30 2.55
N LYS A 73 -4.30 14.92 2.62
CA LYS A 73 -3.05 14.21 2.37
C LYS A 73 -2.75 13.28 3.57
N PRO A 74 -2.69 11.96 3.39
CA PRO A 74 -2.31 11.03 4.46
C PRO A 74 -0.81 11.07 4.75
N GLU A 75 -0.45 10.83 6.00
CA GLU A 75 0.87 10.37 6.42
C GLU A 75 0.82 8.86 6.66
N PHE A 76 1.90 8.15 6.33
CA PHE A 76 1.94 6.70 6.42
C PHE A 76 2.96 6.26 7.46
N ASP A 77 2.54 5.34 8.31
CA ASP A 77 3.45 4.67 9.22
C ASP A 77 4.48 3.85 8.42
N PRO A 78 5.78 4.08 8.60
CA PRO A 78 6.81 3.47 7.76
C PRO A 78 6.99 1.97 7.99
N CYS A 79 6.52 1.43 9.12
CA CYS A 79 6.61 0.00 9.40
C CYS A 79 5.36 -0.77 8.91
N THR A 80 4.19 -0.15 8.94
CA THR A 80 2.89 -0.81 8.68
C THR A 80 2.20 -0.34 7.40
N TYR A 81 2.66 0.76 6.79
CA TYR A 81 2.05 1.41 5.62
C TYR A 81 0.55 1.72 5.80
N GLN A 82 0.11 1.85 7.04
CA GLN A 82 -1.25 2.29 7.38
C GLN A 82 -1.30 3.82 7.35
N PRO A 83 -2.35 4.42 6.78
CA PRO A 83 -2.57 5.85 6.85
C PRO A 83 -2.93 6.29 8.26
N ASP A 84 -2.50 7.49 8.64
CA ASP A 84 -2.94 8.19 9.86
C ASP A 84 -4.41 8.65 9.79
N ILE A 85 -4.97 8.72 8.58
CA ILE A 85 -6.35 9.12 8.29
C ILE A 85 -7.15 8.00 7.62
N LYS A 86 -8.47 8.06 7.78
CA LYS A 86 -9.38 7.14 7.11
C LYS A 86 -9.50 7.48 5.61
N LYS A 87 -9.47 6.45 4.76
CA LYS A 87 -9.76 6.55 3.33
C LYS A 87 -11.21 7.01 3.12
N LEU A 88 -11.43 7.88 2.14
CA LEU A 88 -12.77 8.27 1.69
C LEU A 88 -13.43 7.13 0.92
N TYR A 89 -12.67 6.46 0.06
CA TYR A 89 -13.13 5.33 -0.75
C TYR A 89 -11.97 4.41 -1.12
N MET A 90 -12.28 3.15 -1.39
CA MET A 90 -11.32 2.15 -1.87
C MET A 90 -12.02 1.18 -2.82
N ILE A 91 -11.36 0.87 -3.93
CA ILE A 91 -11.84 -0.12 -4.91
C ILE A 91 -10.67 -0.95 -5.41
N ASP A 92 -10.94 -2.24 -5.61
CA ASP A 92 -9.99 -3.18 -6.21
C ASP A 92 -9.85 -2.92 -7.71
N TYR A 93 -8.62 -2.92 -8.19
CA TYR A 93 -8.27 -3.02 -9.60
C TYR A 93 -8.15 -4.50 -9.95
N ASP A 94 -9.31 -5.17 -10.00
CA ASP A 94 -9.42 -6.56 -10.43
C ASP A 94 -9.24 -6.64 -11.96
N ASP A 95 -7.98 -6.69 -12.38
CA ASP A 95 -7.60 -7.17 -13.71
C ASP A 95 -7.68 -8.70 -13.71
N PHE A 96 -8.51 -9.25 -14.60
CA PHE A 96 -8.30 -10.51 -15.30
C PHE A 96 -7.78 -11.75 -14.53
N PRO A 97 -8.47 -12.91 -14.58
CA PRO A 97 -9.25 -13.36 -15.75
C PRO A 97 -10.77 -13.21 -15.65
N GLU A 98 -11.30 -12.75 -14.51
CA GLU A 98 -12.75 -12.75 -14.26
C GLU A 98 -13.52 -11.71 -15.10
N TYR A 99 -12.88 -10.59 -15.48
CA TYR A 99 -13.51 -9.48 -16.21
C TYR A 99 -12.75 -9.12 -17.50
N PRO A 100 -12.98 -9.84 -18.62
CA PRO A 100 -12.16 -9.71 -19.80
C PRO A 100 -12.23 -8.36 -20.53
N GLU A 101 -13.23 -7.55 -20.19
CA GLU A 101 -13.46 -6.19 -20.67
C GLU A 101 -12.68 -5.12 -19.90
N ARG A 102 -12.16 -5.46 -18.71
CA ARG A 102 -11.40 -4.56 -17.83
C ARG A 102 -9.92 -4.87 -17.97
N LYS A 103 -9.27 -4.27 -18.98
CA LYS A 103 -7.82 -4.45 -19.22
C LYS A 103 -6.99 -3.20 -18.93
N TYR A 104 -7.54 -2.04 -19.24
CA TYR A 104 -6.87 -0.76 -19.08
C TYR A 104 -7.83 0.25 -18.50
N VAL A 105 -7.37 1.10 -17.60
CA VAL A 105 -8.17 2.25 -17.12
C VAL A 105 -8.18 3.32 -18.21
N GLU A 106 -9.35 3.61 -18.76
CA GLU A 106 -9.55 4.73 -19.71
C GLU A 106 -9.73 6.05 -18.95
N LYS A 107 -10.57 6.07 -17.92
CA LYS A 107 -10.89 7.29 -17.15
C LYS A 107 -11.11 7.01 -15.68
N MET A 108 -10.69 7.95 -14.84
CA MET A 108 -11.02 7.99 -13.42
C MET A 108 -11.72 9.29 -13.07
N ILE A 109 -13.01 9.24 -12.77
CA ILE A 109 -13.83 10.43 -12.57
C ILE A 109 -14.14 10.54 -11.07
N LEU A 110 -13.77 11.66 -10.46
CA LEU A 110 -14.14 11.98 -9.09
C LEU A 110 -15.65 12.28 -9.01
N GLN A 111 -16.34 11.67 -8.06
CA GLN A 111 -17.78 11.86 -7.82
C GLN A 111 -18.07 11.99 -6.32
N PRO A 112 -17.63 13.06 -5.65
CA PRO A 112 -17.55 13.11 -4.20
C PRO A 112 -18.92 13.02 -3.51
N ASP A 113 -19.99 13.37 -4.22
CA ASP A 113 -21.37 13.33 -3.73
C ASP A 113 -22.07 11.97 -3.96
N GLN A 114 -21.49 11.08 -4.77
CA GLN A 114 -22.02 9.75 -5.02
C GLN A 114 -21.54 8.73 -3.97
N PRO A 115 -22.22 7.60 -3.75
CA PRO A 115 -21.75 6.55 -2.85
C PRO A 115 -20.38 6.00 -3.21
N GLU A 116 -20.12 5.78 -4.51
CA GLU A 116 -18.90 5.17 -5.02
C GLU A 116 -17.70 6.13 -5.00
N LYS A 117 -17.90 7.46 -4.91
CA LYS A 117 -16.85 8.52 -4.84
C LYS A 117 -15.88 8.61 -6.02
N LEU A 118 -15.61 7.52 -6.72
CA LEU A 118 -14.68 7.37 -7.83
C LEU A 118 -15.32 6.42 -8.86
N LYS A 119 -15.52 6.91 -10.09
CA LYS A 119 -15.98 6.09 -11.21
C LYS A 119 -14.80 5.72 -12.10
N ILE A 120 -14.61 4.42 -12.32
CA ILE A 120 -13.58 3.90 -13.20
C ILE A 120 -14.23 3.44 -14.50
N ILE A 121 -13.72 3.93 -15.62
CA ILE A 121 -14.10 3.49 -16.96
C ILE A 121 -12.92 2.70 -17.51
N TYR A 122 -13.20 1.47 -17.91
CA TYR A 122 -12.20 0.56 -18.48
C TYR A 122 -12.34 0.48 -20.00
N THR A 123 -11.26 0.05 -20.65
CA THR A 123 -11.21 -0.23 -22.08
C THR A 123 -10.35 -1.45 -22.36
N THR A 124 -10.61 -2.11 -23.48
CA THR A 124 -9.76 -3.18 -24.05
C THR A 124 -8.79 -2.64 -25.09
N ASP A 125 -8.97 -1.40 -25.54
CA ASP A 125 -8.11 -0.72 -26.49
C ASP A 125 -6.93 -0.07 -25.74
N LYS A 126 -5.74 -0.66 -25.88
CA LYS A 126 -4.51 -0.17 -25.23
C LYS A 126 -4.19 1.28 -25.57
N THR A 127 -4.64 1.79 -26.73
CA THR A 127 -4.36 3.17 -27.15
C THR A 127 -5.22 4.21 -26.42
N LYS A 128 -6.32 3.77 -25.79
CA LYS A 128 -7.25 4.64 -25.06
C LYS A 128 -7.05 4.56 -23.55
N GLY A 129 -6.53 3.45 -23.05
CA GLY A 129 -6.26 3.25 -21.63
C GLY A 129 -4.85 3.66 -21.23
N VAL A 130 -4.64 3.82 -19.92
CA VAL A 130 -3.28 3.94 -19.38
C VAL A 130 -2.54 2.62 -19.54
N GLU A 131 -1.29 2.69 -19.98
CA GLU A 131 -0.44 1.50 -20.13
C GLU A 131 -0.02 0.92 -18.78
N ASN A 132 0.14 1.79 -17.77
CA ASN A 132 0.58 1.44 -16.44
C ASN A 132 -0.44 1.95 -15.41
N VAL A 133 -0.97 1.02 -14.61
CA VAL A 133 -1.98 1.31 -13.58
C VAL A 133 -1.50 2.31 -12.52
N TYR A 134 -0.18 2.44 -12.34
CA TYR A 134 0.41 3.40 -11.41
C TYR A 134 0.47 4.83 -11.94
N ASP A 135 0.20 5.04 -13.24
CA ASP A 135 0.24 6.34 -13.92
C ASP A 135 -1.17 6.92 -14.17
N VAL A 136 -2.19 6.31 -13.55
CA VAL A 136 -3.59 6.78 -13.59
C VAL A 136 -3.74 8.20 -13.06
N LYS A 137 -4.64 8.96 -13.68
CA LYS A 137 -4.95 10.34 -13.31
C LYS A 137 -6.44 10.57 -13.29
N PHE A 138 -6.87 11.57 -12.51
CA PHE A 138 -8.24 12.03 -12.58
C PHE A 138 -8.55 12.59 -13.97
N THR A 139 -9.75 12.30 -14.44
CA THR A 139 -10.34 12.80 -15.67
C THR A 139 -11.58 13.62 -15.32
N ARG A 140 -11.78 14.75 -16.00
CA ARG A 140 -12.99 15.57 -15.87
C ARG A 140 -14.07 15.12 -16.85
#